data_AF-A0A4Z1HYZ1-F1
#
_entry.id   AF-A0A4Z1HYZ1-F1
#
_cell.length_a   1.000
_cell.length_b   1.000
_cell.length_c   1.000
_cell.angle_alpha   90.00
_cell.angle_beta   90.00
_cell.angle_gamma   90.00
#
_symmetry.space_group_name_H-M   'P 1'
#
loop_
_entity.id
_entity.type
_entity.pdbx_description
1 polymer ?
#
loop_
_entity_poly.entity_id
_entity_poly.type
_entity_poly.pdbx_seq_one_letter_code
_entity_poly.pdbx_strand_id
1 'polypeptide(L)'
;MNIVEWAFGKRMTPAERLRKHQRSLEKTQRELDRERTKLENQEKKLIQEIKKSAKNGQMGAAKIQAKDLVRIRRYVEKFYSMRTQLQAISLRI
;
A
#
# COMPACT_ATOMS: atom_id res chain seq x y z
N MET A 1 -26.52 9.32 35.66
CA MET A 1 -26.18 9.67 34.26
C MET A 1 -25.50 11.02 34.31
N ASN A 2 -24.19 11.09 34.03
CA ASN A 2 -23.36 12.26 34.35
C ASN A 2 -23.51 13.35 33.26
N ILE A 3 -23.92 14.56 33.65
CA ILE A 3 -24.05 15.75 32.77
C ILE A 3 -22.76 16.07 31.99
N VAL A 4 -21.60 15.72 32.56
CA VAL A 4 -20.29 15.89 31.93
C VAL A 4 -20.11 14.97 30.70
N GLU A 5 -20.72 13.77 30.68
CA GLU A 5 -20.64 12.85 29.54
C GLU A 5 -21.45 13.32 28.34
N TRP A 6 -22.52 14.10 28.55
CA TRP A 6 -23.35 14.67 27.49
C TRP A 6 -22.70 15.88 26.83
N ALA A 7 -22.02 16.74 27.61
CA ALA A 7 -21.38 17.95 27.12
C ALA A 7 -19.99 17.72 26.49
N PHE A 8 -19.23 16.71 26.92
CA PHE A 8 -17.84 16.47 26.45
C PHE A 8 -17.62 15.15 25.72
N GLY A 9 -18.66 14.31 25.57
CA GLY A 9 -18.54 12.97 25.02
C GLY A 9 -17.78 12.01 25.96
N LYS A 10 -18.07 10.71 25.86
CA LYS A 10 -17.37 9.70 26.65
C LYS A 10 -15.87 9.73 26.34
N ARG A 11 -15.02 9.91 27.37
CA ARG A 11 -13.57 9.75 27.24
C ARG A 11 -13.30 8.31 26.79
N MET A 12 -12.71 8.13 25.60
CA MET A 12 -12.39 6.81 25.08
C MET A 12 -11.58 6.03 26.11
N THR A 13 -12.06 4.84 26.45
CA THR A 13 -11.33 3.92 27.32
C THR A 13 -10.03 3.46 26.64
N PRO A 14 -8.99 3.08 27.38
CA PRO A 14 -7.77 2.51 26.79
C PRO A 14 -8.04 1.34 25.85
N ALA A 15 -9.04 0.50 26.18
CA ALA A 15 -9.49 -0.62 25.34
C ALA A 15 -10.10 -0.16 24.00
N GLU A 16 -10.92 0.90 24.01
CA GLU A 16 -11.48 1.48 22.77
C GLU A 16 -10.40 2.12 21.90
N ARG A 17 -9.38 2.74 22.53
CA ARG A 17 -8.23 3.31 21.82
C ARG A 17 -7.45 2.21 21.09
N LEU A 18 -7.14 1.09 21.76
CA LEU A 18 -6.49 -0.07 21.16
C LEU A 18 -7.29 -0.64 19.99
N ARG A 19 -8.61 -0.83 20.15
CA ARG A 19 -9.49 -1.28 19.05
C ARG A 19 -9.53 -0.31 17.87
N LYS A 20 -9.40 1.00 18.11
CA LYS A 20 -9.33 2.01 17.04
C LYS A 20 -8.00 1.91 16.28
N HIS A 21 -6.88 1.72 16.98
CA HIS A 21 -5.58 1.52 16.36
C HIS A 21 -5.53 0.23 15.54
N GLN A 22 -6.05 -0.88 16.08
CA GLN A 22 -6.12 -2.16 15.36
C GLN A 22 -6.91 -2.02 14.05
N ARG A 23 -8.11 -1.42 14.08
CA ARG A 23 -8.89 -1.14 12.87
C ARG A 23 -8.18 -0.24 11.88
N SER A 24 -7.42 0.75 12.37
CA SER A 24 -6.62 1.62 11.51
C SER A 24 -5.50 0.84 10.82
N LEU A 25 -4.80 -0.03 11.54
CA LEU A 25 -3.73 -0.86 10.99
C LEU A 25 -4.27 -1.82 9.92
N GLU A 26 -5.39 -2.49 10.17
CA GLU A 26 -6.05 -3.37 9.20
C GLU A 26 -6.51 -2.63 7.94
N LYS A 27 -7.00 -1.39 8.10
CA LYS A 27 -7.37 -0.54 6.97
C LYS A 27 -6.14 -0.22 6.12
N THR A 28 -5.03 0.18 6.76
CA THR A 28 -3.78 0.47 6.06
C THR A 28 -3.22 -0.77 5.37
N GLN A 29 -3.28 -1.96 5.98
CA GLN A 29 -2.88 -3.22 5.34
C GLN A 29 -3.66 -3.46 4.03
N ARG A 30 -5.00 -3.29 4.07
CA ARG A 30 -5.85 -3.44 2.88
C ARG A 30 -5.55 -2.41 1.80
N GLU A 31 -5.27 -1.16 2.19
CA GLU A 31 -4.88 -0.10 1.24
C GLU A 31 -3.54 -0.41 0.58
N LEU A 32 -2.55 -0.91 1.32
CA LEU A 32 -1.26 -1.34 0.76
C LEU A 32 -1.43 -2.51 -0.22
N ASP A 33 -2.25 -3.50 0.09
CA ASP A 33 -2.51 -4.63 -0.82
C ASP A 33 -3.21 -4.17 -2.12
N ARG A 34 -4.10 -3.19 -2.04
CA ARG A 34 -4.75 -2.58 -3.22
C ARG A 34 -3.75 -1.84 -4.09
N GLU A 35 -2.89 -1.01 -3.51
CA GLU A 35 -1.87 -0.28 -4.27
C GLU A 35 -0.82 -1.22 -4.88
N ARG A 36 -0.44 -2.28 -4.16
CA ARG A 36 0.40 -3.35 -4.71
C ARG A 36 -0.23 -3.96 -5.96
N THR A 37 -1.49 -4.36 -5.89
CA THR A 37 -2.21 -4.97 -7.01
C THR A 37 -2.31 -4.03 -8.21
N LYS A 38 -2.50 -2.73 -7.96
CA LYS A 38 -2.49 -1.71 -9.01
C LYS A 38 -1.12 -1.58 -9.68
N LEU A 39 -0.04 -1.59 -8.91
CA LEU A 39 1.33 -1.56 -9.42
C LEU A 39 1.68 -2.83 -10.21
N GLU A 40 1.28 -4.01 -9.74
CA GLU A 40 1.46 -5.28 -10.47
C GLU A 40 0.73 -5.26 -11.83
N ASN A 41 -0.46 -4.67 -11.88
CA ASN A 41 -1.19 -4.50 -13.14
C ASN A 41 -0.51 -3.48 -14.07
N GLN A 42 0.04 -2.40 -13.53
CA GLN A 42 0.85 -1.45 -14.30
C GLN A 42 2.13 -2.09 -14.83
N GLU A 43 2.79 -2.95 -14.04
CA GLU A 43 3.96 -3.71 -14.47
C GLU A 43 3.64 -4.56 -15.71
N LYS A 44 2.54 -5.32 -15.67
CA LYS A 44 2.10 -6.15 -16.80
C LYS A 44 1.84 -5.33 -18.06
N LYS A 45 1.18 -4.18 -17.93
CA LYS A 45 0.93 -3.25 -19.06
C LYS A 45 2.24 -2.70 -19.62
N LEU A 46 3.15 -2.26 -18.76
CA LEU A 46 4.44 -1.71 -19.16
C LEU A 46 5.31 -2.75 -19.88
N ILE A 47 5.27 -4.03 -19.45
CA ILE A 47 5.95 -5.12 -20.16
C ILE A 47 5.41 -5.27 -21.59
N GLN A 48 4.10 -5.20 -21.79
CA GLN A 48 3.49 -5.27 -23.12
C GLN A 48 3.90 -4.06 -23.97
N GLU A 49 3.93 -2.88 -23.38
CA GLU A 49 4.33 -1.64 -24.04
C GLU A 49 5.81 -1.67 -24.46
N ILE A 50 6.71 -2.10 -23.59
CA ILE A 50 8.15 -2.29 -23.90
C ILE A 50 8.32 -3.23 -25.09
N LYS A 51 7.60 -4.36 -25.10
CA LYS A 51 7.65 -5.32 -26.22
C LYS A 51 7.16 -4.68 -27.52
N LYS A 52 6.11 -3.86 -27.46
CA LYS A 52 5.58 -3.14 -28.63
C LYS A 52 6.57 -2.09 -29.14
N SER A 53 7.11 -1.25 -28.25
CA SER A 53 8.10 -0.22 -28.59
C SER A 53 9.38 -0.82 -29.17
N ALA A 54 9.83 -1.96 -28.63
CA ALA A 54 10.98 -2.71 -29.18
C ALA A 54 10.70 -3.23 -30.59
N LYS A 55 9.52 -3.83 -30.83
CA LYS A 55 9.11 -4.29 -32.18
C LYS A 55 9.01 -3.15 -33.20
N ASN A 56 8.58 -1.97 -32.75
CA ASN A 56 8.48 -0.78 -33.60
C ASN A 56 9.84 -0.09 -33.84
N GLY A 57 10.97 -0.65 -33.38
CA GLY A 57 12.29 -0.06 -33.53
C GLY A 57 12.56 1.15 -32.63
N GLN A 58 11.65 1.48 -31.71
CA GLN A 58 11.77 2.64 -30.80
C GLN A 58 12.63 2.31 -29.57
N MET A 59 13.91 2.01 -29.81
CA MET A 59 14.84 1.55 -28.77
C MET A 59 15.09 2.59 -27.66
N GLY A 60 14.99 3.89 -27.95
CA GLY A 60 15.09 4.96 -26.95
C GLY A 60 13.95 4.90 -25.94
N ALA A 61 12.71 4.78 -26.42
CA ALA A 61 11.52 4.66 -25.58
C ALA A 61 11.54 3.35 -24.76
N ALA A 62 11.91 2.23 -25.39
CA ALA A 62 12.02 0.94 -24.71
C ALA A 62 13.03 0.95 -23.56
N LYS A 63 14.17 1.66 -23.70
CA LYS A 63 15.16 1.83 -22.62
C LYS A 63 14.61 2.64 -21.44
N ILE A 64 13.84 3.70 -21.70
CA ILE A 64 13.23 4.51 -20.63
C ILE A 64 12.16 3.70 -19.90
N GLN A 65 11.26 3.06 -20.63
CA GLN A 65 10.22 2.20 -20.07
C GLN A 65 10.81 1.03 -19.26
N ALA A 66 11.94 0.45 -19.69
CA ALA A 66 12.63 -0.59 -18.93
C ALA A 66 13.17 -0.09 -17.58
N LYS A 67 13.64 1.16 -17.48
CA LYS A 67 14.03 1.76 -16.20
C LYS A 67 12.82 1.93 -15.27
N ASP A 68 11.68 2.35 -15.82
CA ASP A 68 10.44 2.47 -15.06
C ASP A 68 9.95 1.11 -14.56
N LEU A 69 10.09 0.05 -15.37
CA LEU A 69 9.76 -1.32 -14.97
C LEU A 69 10.55 -1.76 -13.72
N VAL A 70 11.86 -1.52 -13.71
CA VAL A 70 12.70 -1.83 -12.54
C VAL A 70 12.27 -1.02 -11.31
N ARG A 71 11.87 0.24 -11.49
CA ARG A 71 11.37 1.08 -10.40
C ARG A 71 10.08 0.52 -9.80
N ILE A 72 9.13 0.10 -10.65
CA ILE A 72 7.87 -0.51 -10.20
C ILE A 72 8.14 -1.78 -9.39
N ARG A 73 9.03 -2.66 -9.86
CA ARG A 73 9.41 -3.88 -9.12
C ARG A 73 9.96 -3.59 -7.72
N ARG A 74 10.85 -2.60 -7.61
CA ARG A 74 11.38 -2.15 -6.32
C ARG A 74 10.29 -1.61 -5.41
N TYR A 75 9.30 -0.89 -5.95
CA TYR A 75 8.16 -0.44 -5.15
C TYR A 75 7.31 -1.61 -4.67
N VAL A 76 7.00 -2.59 -5.53
CA VAL A 76 6.27 -3.80 -5.13
C VAL A 76 6.99 -4.54 -3.99
N GLU A 77 8.31 -4.71 -4.09
CA GLU A 77 9.13 -5.30 -3.02
C GLU A 77 9.05 -4.48 -1.71
N LYS A 78 9.14 -3.14 -1.81
CA LYS A 78 8.97 -2.24 -0.66
C LYS A 78 7.59 -2.39 -0.02
N PHE A 79 6.53 -2.55 -0.81
CA PHE A 79 5.18 -2.78 -0.31
C PHE A 79 5.06 -4.12 0.44
N TYR A 80 5.71 -5.18 -0.03
CA TYR A 80 5.79 -6.45 0.72
C TYR A 80 6.46 -6.25 2.07
N SER A 81 7.60 -5.57 2.12
CA SER A 81 8.30 -5.26 3.37
C SER A 81 7.43 -4.45 4.33
N MET A 82 6.79 -3.37 3.85
CA MET A 82 5.88 -2.54 4.66
C MET A 82 4.69 -3.34 5.21
N ARG A 83 4.10 -4.24 4.40
CA ARG A 83 3.02 -5.12 4.86
C ARG A 83 3.48 -6.01 6.00
N THR A 84 4.65 -6.63 5.87
CA THR A 84 5.21 -7.50 6.93
C THR A 84 5.52 -6.72 8.21
N GLN A 85 6.02 -5.49 8.09
CA GLN A 85 6.26 -4.61 9.25
C GLN A 85 4.96 -4.26 9.98
N LEU A 86 3.90 -3.89 9.23
CA LEU A 86 2.59 -3.60 9.83
C LEU A 86 1.96 -4.84 10.46
N GLN A 87 2.15 -6.01 9.86
CA GLN A 87 1.70 -7.28 10.44
C GLN A 87 2.46 -7.57 11.74
N ALA A 88 3.78 -7.38 11.78
CA ALA A 88 4.58 -7.56 12.98
C ALA A 88 4.17 -6.59 14.10
N ILE A 89 3.85 -5.34 13.78
CA ILE A 89 3.31 -4.37 14.74
C ILE A 89 1.94 -4.84 15.26
N SER A 90 1.05 -5.28 14.38
CA SER A 90 -0.28 -5.77 14.78
C SER A 90 -0.23 -7.01 15.66
N LEU A 91 0.81 -7.85 15.55
CA LEU A 91 0.99 -9.04 16.41
C LEU A 91 1.61 -8.71 17.78
N ARG A 92 2.20 -7.52 17.95
CA ARG A 92 2.84 -7.06 19.19
C ARG A 92 1.93 -6.18 20.05
N ILE A 93 0.74 -5.85 19.56
CA ILE A 93 -0.32 -5.07 20.25
C ILE A 93 -1.33 -6.05 20.83
#